data_AF-A0A843C8Y1-F1
#
_entry.id   AF-A0A843C8Y1-F1
#
_cell.length_a   1.000
_cell.length_b   1.000
_cell.length_c   1.000
_cell.angle_alpha   90.00
_cell.angle_beta   90.00
_cell.angle_gamma   90.00
#
_symmetry.space_group_name_H-M   'P 1'
#
loop_
_entity.id
_entity.type
_entity.pdbx_description
1 polymer ?
#
loop_
_entity_poly.entity_id
_entity_poly.type
_entity_poly.pdbx_seq_one_letter_code
_entity_poly.pdbx_strand_id
1 'polypeptide(L)'
;MVSIKFHFKEIDWVIYIPICENKGKNQIDYLVTYRNRKSGQTQKKRRVNLQEVINKPEIDNSYPHSIGVYLDSSGRGKKWIPEYLLTKKILNNQGFVKLLNSLKL
;
A
#
# COMPACT_ATOMS: atom_id res chain seq x y z
N MET A 1 7.05 -10.75 -11.47
CA MET A 1 6.59 -10.99 -10.09
C MET A 1 5.31 -10.22 -9.87
N VAL A 2 4.20 -10.89 -9.55
CA VAL A 2 2.89 -10.24 -9.42
C VAL A 2 2.80 -9.59 -8.04
N SER A 3 2.50 -8.29 -8.01
CA SER A 3 2.32 -7.52 -6.78
C SER A 3 1.03 -6.71 -6.84
N ILE A 4 0.24 -6.74 -5.77
CA ILE A 4 -0.89 -5.82 -5.61
C ILE A 4 -0.37 -4.52 -5.03
N LYS A 5 -0.87 -3.40 -5.54
CA LYS A 5 -0.40 -2.07 -5.17
C LYS A 5 -1.54 -1.30 -4.54
N PHE A 6 -1.26 -0.67 -3.41
CA PHE A 6 -2.19 0.10 -2.60
C PHE A 6 -1.69 1.53 -2.50
N HIS A 7 -2.48 2.48 -2.98
CA HIS A 7 -2.18 3.90 -2.92
C HIS A 7 -2.93 4.58 -1.79
N PHE A 8 -2.19 5.07 -0.80
CA PHE A 8 -2.67 5.95 0.25
C PHE A 8 -2.70 7.38 -0.30
N LYS A 9 -3.88 7.83 -0.75
CA LYS A 9 -4.01 9.04 -1.58
C LYS A 9 -3.64 10.33 -0.85
N GLU A 10 -3.93 10.43 0.45
CA GLU A 10 -3.75 11.66 1.24
C GLU A 10 -2.28 12.01 1.45
N ILE A 11 -1.41 10.99 1.48
CA ILE A 11 0.04 11.16 1.64
C ILE A 11 0.83 10.84 0.37
N ASP A 12 0.15 10.38 -0.68
CA ASP A 12 0.71 9.92 -1.96
C ASP A 12 1.80 8.84 -1.77
N TRP A 13 1.47 7.81 -0.97
CA TRP A 13 2.31 6.64 -0.76
C TRP A 13 1.75 5.41 -1.45
N VAL A 14 2.61 4.63 -2.08
CA VAL A 14 2.22 3.35 -2.68
C VAL A 14 2.92 2.21 -1.97
N ILE A 15 2.13 1.28 -1.42
CA ILE A 15 2.60 0.01 -0.86
C ILE A 15 2.41 -1.08 -1.91
N TYR A 16 3.44 -1.88 -2.13
CA TYR A 16 3.50 -2.97 -3.08
C TYR A 16 3.63 -4.28 -2.30
N ILE A 17 2.62 -5.15 -2.40
CA ILE A 17 2.56 -6.44 -1.73
C ILE A 17 2.84 -7.55 -2.75
N PRO A 18 4.01 -8.21 -2.71
CA PRO A 18 4.28 -9.37 -3.56
C PRO A 18 3.44 -10.56 -3.10
N ILE A 19 2.57 -11.08 -3.98
CA ILE A 19 1.59 -12.12 -3.61
C ILE A 19 2.31 -13.45 -3.30
N CYS A 20 3.21 -13.89 -4.17
CA CYS A 20 3.86 -15.19 -4.05
C CYS A 20 4.78 -15.29 -2.82
N GLU A 21 5.45 -14.20 -2.43
CA GLU A 21 6.39 -14.17 -1.30
C GLU A 21 5.71 -14.14 0.08
N ASN A 22 4.40 -13.89 0.11
CA ASN A 22 3.62 -13.75 1.33
C ASN A 22 2.59 -14.87 1.53
N LYS A 23 2.57 -15.87 0.65
CA LYS A 23 1.65 -17.00 0.73
C LYS A 23 1.78 -17.72 2.07
N GLY A 24 0.67 -17.86 2.79
CA GLY A 24 0.59 -18.57 4.07
C GLY A 24 1.06 -17.76 5.30
N LYS A 25 1.41 -16.48 5.14
CA LYS A 25 1.70 -15.57 6.26
C LYS A 25 0.42 -14.87 6.71
N ASN A 26 0.41 -14.35 7.93
CA ASN A 26 -0.60 -13.38 8.33
C ASN A 26 -0.34 -12.06 7.60
N GLN A 27 -1.40 -11.35 7.21
CA GLN A 27 -1.31 -10.12 6.42
C GLN A 27 -0.46 -9.05 7.09
N ILE A 28 -0.49 -8.98 8.42
CA ILE A 28 0.28 -8.04 9.21
C ILE A 28 1.80 -8.29 9.12
N ASP A 29 2.19 -9.54 8.84
CA ASP A 29 3.57 -10.00 8.72
C ASP A 29 4.08 -9.97 7.27
N TYR A 30 3.30 -9.39 6.36
CA TYR A 30 3.66 -9.34 4.95
C TYR A 30 4.94 -8.54 4.74
N LEU A 31 5.84 -9.10 3.95
CA LEU A 31 7.01 -8.40 3.48
C LEU A 31 6.62 -7.58 2.25
N VAL A 32 6.73 -6.26 2.37
CA VAL A 32 6.28 -5.30 1.37
C VAL A 32 7.42 -4.39 0.92
N THR A 33 7.19 -3.73 -0.20
CA THR A 33 7.92 -2.51 -0.57
C THR A 33 6.99 -1.32 -0.54
N TYR A 34 7.47 -0.14 -0.23
CA TYR A 34 6.70 1.09 -0.37
C TYR A 34 7.51 2.21 -1.03
N ARG A 35 6.78 3.20 -1.54
CA ARG A 35 7.34 4.40 -2.15
C ARG A 35 6.54 5.62 -1.74
N ASN A 36 7.24 6.64 -1.27
CA ASN A 36 6.70 7.98 -1.11
C ASN A 36 6.80 8.68 -2.48
N ARG A 37 5.66 8.86 -3.16
CA ARG A 37 5.65 9.48 -4.49
C ARG A 37 5.80 11.00 -4.40
N LYS A 38 5.31 11.62 -3.32
CA LYS A 38 5.47 13.05 -3.05
C LYS A 38 6.93 13.48 -2.98
N SER A 39 7.77 12.74 -2.25
CA SER A 39 9.21 13.03 -2.13
C SER A 39 10.08 12.29 -3.14
N GLY A 40 9.50 11.36 -3.91
CA GLY A 40 10.24 10.47 -4.82
C GLY A 40 11.07 9.40 -4.10
N GLN A 41 11.11 9.40 -2.77
CA GLN A 41 11.91 8.45 -1.99
C GLN A 41 11.31 7.04 -2.07
N THR A 42 12.18 6.10 -2.41
CA THR A 42 11.90 4.67 -2.31
C THR A 42 12.57 4.14 -1.05
N GLN A 43 11.98 3.11 -0.43
CA GLN A 43 12.56 2.51 0.78
C GLN A 43 14.01 2.05 0.58
N LYS A 44 14.85 2.18 1.62
CA LYS A 44 16.27 1.80 1.58
C LYS A 44 16.48 0.27 1.57
N LYS A 45 15.66 -0.47 2.33
CA LYS A 45 15.73 -1.95 2.41
C LYS A 45 14.95 -2.59 1.26
N ARG A 46 15.33 -3.80 0.85
CA ARG A 46 14.65 -4.52 -0.24
C ARG A 46 13.21 -4.91 0.09
N ARG A 47 12.93 -5.27 1.35
CA ARG A 47 11.59 -5.58 1.89
C ARG A 47 11.52 -5.13 3.36
N VAL A 48 10.33 -4.76 3.82
CA VAL A 48 10.04 -4.39 5.21
C VAL A 48 8.73 -5.04 5.64
N ASN A 49 8.54 -5.25 6.94
CA ASN A 49 7.30 -5.80 7.47
C ASN A 49 6.15 -4.79 7.31
N LEU A 50 4.96 -5.25 6.93
CA LEU A 50 3.82 -4.37 6.67
C LEU A 50 3.39 -3.62 7.93
N GLN A 51 3.41 -4.27 9.09
CA GLN A 51 3.11 -3.64 10.38
C GLN A 51 4.03 -2.44 10.64
N GLU A 52 5.32 -2.56 10.33
CA GLU A 52 6.27 -1.45 10.45
C GLU A 52 5.96 -0.29 9.49
N VAL A 53 5.37 -0.58 8.33
CA VAL A 53 5.01 0.45 7.35
C VAL A 53 3.75 1.18 7.78
N ILE A 54 2.69 0.48 8.13
CA ILE A 54 1.39 1.11 8.44
C ILE A 54 1.40 1.84 9.78
N ASN A 55 2.31 1.47 10.70
CA ASN A 55 2.53 2.20 11.95
C ASN A 55 3.47 3.40 11.79
N LYS A 56 3.89 3.75 10.57
CA LYS A 56 4.70 4.96 10.37
C LYS A 56 3.87 6.20 10.71
N PRO A 57 4.45 7.20 11.41
CA PRO A 57 3.72 8.42 11.77
C PRO A 57 3.07 9.10 10.56
N GLU A 58 3.69 9.05 9.38
CA GLU A 58 3.13 9.63 8.16
C GLU A 58 1.81 8.98 7.74
N ILE A 59 1.64 7.67 7.98
CA ILE A 59 0.39 6.95 7.72
C ILE A 59 -0.56 7.14 8.90
N ASP A 60 -0.10 6.84 10.12
CA ASP A 60 -0.98 6.77 11.29
C ASP A 60 -1.60 8.13 11.65
N ASN A 61 -0.86 9.23 11.48
CA ASN A 61 -1.37 10.57 11.77
C ASN A 61 -2.22 11.18 10.63
N SER A 62 -2.31 10.50 9.48
CA SER A 62 -2.98 11.02 8.28
C SER A 62 -4.31 10.32 8.00
N TYR A 63 -4.79 9.47 8.91
CA TYR A 63 -6.14 8.92 8.83
C TYR A 63 -7.21 10.03 8.93
N PRO A 64 -8.35 9.88 8.23
CA PRO A 64 -8.74 8.74 7.41
C PRO A 64 -8.06 8.72 6.03
N HIS A 65 -7.83 7.51 5.51
CA HIS A 65 -7.19 7.31 4.21
C HIS A 65 -8.16 6.80 3.15
N SER A 66 -8.03 7.31 1.92
CA SER A 66 -8.65 6.76 0.72
C SER A 66 -7.64 5.87 0.01
N ILE A 67 -7.85 4.56 0.08
CA ILE A 67 -6.93 3.59 -0.52
C ILE A 67 -7.42 3.17 -1.90
N GLY A 68 -6.60 3.47 -2.91
CA GLY A 68 -6.77 2.96 -4.26
C GLY A 68 -6.01 1.65 -4.48
N VAL A 69 -6.69 0.60 -4.93
CA VAL A 69 -6.05 -0.66 -5.36
C VAL A 69 -5.82 -0.57 -6.86
N TYR A 70 -4.58 -0.70 -7.32
CA TYR A 70 -4.26 -0.59 -8.73
C TYR A 70 -4.80 -1.76 -9.55
N LEU A 71 -5.23 -1.46 -10.78
CA LEU A 71 -5.63 -2.49 -11.76
C LEU A 71 -4.40 -3.26 -12.27
N ASP A 72 -3.38 -2.57 -12.79
CA ASP A 72 -2.17 -3.22 -13.34
C ASP A 72 -0.91 -2.35 -13.24
N SER A 73 -0.99 -1.09 -13.71
CA SER A 73 0.18 -0.22 -13.84
C SER A 73 0.31 0.77 -12.68
N SER A 74 1.55 1.05 -12.28
CA SER A 74 1.88 2.15 -11.37
C SER A 74 2.96 3.02 -12.03
N GLY A 75 2.58 4.20 -12.51
CA GLY A 75 3.40 5.12 -13.27
C GLY A 75 3.89 6.33 -12.47
N ARG A 76 4.52 7.28 -13.18
CA ARG A 76 5.14 8.50 -12.63
C ARG A 76 4.78 9.69 -13.52
N GLY A 77 4.82 10.90 -12.96
CA GLY A 77 4.69 12.16 -13.71
C GLY A 77 3.35 12.87 -13.52
N LYS A 78 3.34 14.18 -13.76
CA LYS A 78 2.17 15.07 -13.55
C LYS A 78 0.93 14.69 -14.38
N LYS A 79 1.12 14.00 -15.50
CA LYS A 79 0.05 13.59 -16.42
C LYS A 79 -0.42 12.15 -16.23
N TRP A 80 0.25 11.37 -15.38
CA TRP A 80 -0.10 9.97 -15.20
C TRP A 80 -1.23 9.85 -14.18
N ILE A 81 -2.38 9.37 -14.64
CA ILE A 81 -3.57 9.15 -13.83
C ILE A 81 -3.61 7.66 -13.45
N PRO A 82 -3.59 7.32 -12.16
CA PRO A 82 -3.67 5.95 -11.70
C PRO A 82 -5.08 5.36 -11.95
N GLU A 83 -5.13 4.21 -12.63
CA GLU A 83 -6.35 3.41 -12.73
C GLU A 83 -6.46 2.46 -11.54
N TYR A 84 -7.58 2.57 -10.83
CA TYR A 84 -7.86 1.74 -9.66
C TYR A 84 -8.95 0.73 -9.98
N LEU A 85 -8.71 -0.53 -9.59
CA LEU A 85 -9.75 -1.55 -9.53
C LEU A 85 -10.83 -1.15 -8.50
N LEU A 86 -10.41 -0.59 -7.37
CA LEU A 86 -11.32 -0.06 -6.36
C LEU A 86 -10.67 1.08 -5.57
N THR A 87 -11.51 1.94 -5.01
CA THR A 87 -11.11 2.89 -3.96
C THR A 87 -11.95 2.63 -2.72
N LYS A 88 -11.31 2.51 -1.55
CA LYS A 88 -11.99 2.33 -0.27
C LYS A 88 -11.45 3.30 0.77
N LYS A 89 -12.35 3.98 1.48
CA LYS A 89 -11.99 4.79 2.64
C LYS A 89 -11.79 3.89 3.87
N ILE A 90 -10.70 4.09 4.58
CA ILE A 90 -10.37 3.40 5.83
C ILE A 90 -10.08 4.44 6.92
N LEU A 91 -10.44 4.12 8.16
CA LEU A 91 -10.37 5.07 9.28
C LEU A 91 -9.14 4.87 10.16
N ASN A 92 -8.45 3.74 10.03
CA ASN A 92 -7.28 3.36 10.83
C ASN A 92 -6.58 2.13 10.21
N ASN A 93 -5.45 1.72 10.80
CA ASN A 93 -4.65 0.56 10.39
C ASN A 93 -5.46 -0.75 10.34
N GLN A 94 -6.38 -0.97 11.29
CA GLN A 94 -7.24 -2.16 11.28
C GLN A 94 -8.17 -2.17 10.06
N GLY A 95 -8.65 -1.00 9.63
CA GLY A 95 -9.42 -0.84 8.40
C GLY A 95 -8.63 -1.28 7.16
N PHE A 96 -7.31 -1.04 7.14
CA PHE A 96 -6.45 -1.53 6.07
C PHE A 96 -6.31 -3.05 6.09
N VAL A 97 -6.04 -3.65 7.26
CA VAL A 97 -5.95 -5.11 7.40
C VAL A 97 -7.25 -5.79 6.97
N LYS A 98 -8.41 -5.24 7.36
CA LYS A 98 -9.73 -5.73 6.90
C LYS A 98 -9.88 -5.64 5.39
N LEU A 99 -9.35 -4.59 4.74
CA LEU A 99 -9.33 -4.48 3.29
C LEU A 99 -8.48 -5.59 2.66
N LEU A 100 -7.28 -5.87 3.18
CA LEU A 100 -6.43 -6.95 2.69
C LEU A 100 -7.14 -8.31 2.78
N ASN A 101 -7.77 -8.60 3.91
CA ASN A 101 -8.54 -9.82 4.12
C ASN A 101 -9.72 -9.94 3.13
N SER A 102 -10.42 -8.83 2.86
CA SER A 102 -11.55 -8.83 1.90
C SER A 102 -11.11 -9.13 0.46
N LEU A 103 -9.84 -8.86 0.13
CA LEU A 103 -9.24 -9.17 -1.16
C LEU A 103 -8.64 -10.58 -1.23
N LYS A 104 -8.80 -11.38 -0.15
CA LYS A 104 -8.22 -12.72 -0.02
C LYS A 104 -6.71 -12.74 -0.28
N LEU A 105 -6.05 -11.67 0.13
CA LEU A 105 -4.60 -11.53 0.05
C LEU A 105 -3.90 -12.27 1.16
#